data_AF-A0A931P5N0-F1
#
_entry.id   AF-A0A931P5N0-F1
#
_cell.length_a   1.000
_cell.length_b   1.000
_cell.length_c   1.000
_cell.angle_alpha   90.00
_cell.angle_beta   90.00
_cell.angle_gamma   90.00
#
_symmetry.space_group_name_H-M   'P 1'
#
loop_
_entity.id
_entity.type
_entity.pdbx_description
1 polymer ?
#
loop_
_entity_poly.entity_id
_entity_poly.type
_entity_poly.pdbx_seq_one_letter_code
_entity_poly.pdbx_strand_id
1 'polypeptide(L)'
;MKSEITDRRRFQVIDAMMLVAATAPGLILLRVADNSKLFTFDPRTGRGMQFLEFMAVAGGCVLVPMAFAVLVAGLCDRRTTRSEVVQGTGFISCLAVVVAANYAFAWFLVKLATVSELDLDLEKAIQFNNFFGRVKFLAGPMILGAWLALAMTGRLRSPTWIDRLGVFIGLGFVLLYLMHELFHFVQPLLSLVR
;
A
#
# COMPACT_ATOMS: atom_id res chain seq x y z
N MET A 1 -14.41 -40.09 5.04
CA MET A 1 -13.89 -38.71 5.15
C MET A 1 -12.53 -38.70 4.44
N LYS A 2 -12.51 -38.53 3.11
CA LYS A 2 -11.26 -38.52 2.34
C LYS A 2 -10.52 -37.24 2.71
N SER A 3 -9.29 -37.36 3.22
CA SER A 3 -8.39 -36.23 3.34
C SER A 3 -8.05 -35.77 1.93
N GLU A 4 -8.85 -34.84 1.41
CA GLU A 4 -8.49 -34.01 0.28
C GLU A 4 -7.29 -33.20 0.74
N ILE A 5 -6.10 -33.75 0.50
CA ILE A 5 -4.84 -33.02 0.52
C ILE A 5 -5.03 -31.97 -0.57
N THR A 6 -5.57 -30.83 -0.17
CA THR A 6 -5.78 -29.68 -1.05
C THR A 6 -4.42 -29.31 -1.58
N ASP A 7 -4.20 -29.61 -2.86
CA ASP A 7 -2.94 -29.45 -3.55
C ASP A 7 -2.71 -27.94 -3.76
N ARG A 8 -2.32 -27.26 -2.67
CA ARG A 8 -2.12 -25.81 -2.63
C ARG A 8 -1.03 -25.47 -3.63
N ARG A 9 -1.31 -24.51 -4.52
CA ARG A 9 -0.33 -23.96 -5.46
C ARG A 9 0.95 -23.60 -4.70
N ARG A 10 2.05 -24.29 -5.00
CA ARG A 10 3.36 -24.01 -4.42
C ARG A 10 3.87 -22.68 -5.00
N PHE A 11 4.64 -21.95 -4.21
CA PHE A 11 5.34 -20.76 -4.68
C PHE A 11 6.32 -21.14 -5.79
N GLN A 12 6.22 -20.50 -6.96
CA GLN A 12 7.03 -20.80 -8.13
C GLN A 12 8.05 -19.70 -8.40
N VAL A 13 9.09 -20.01 -9.18
CA VAL A 13 10.12 -19.03 -9.58
C VAL A 13 9.50 -17.83 -10.31
N ILE A 14 8.47 -18.06 -11.14
CA ILE A 14 7.74 -16.98 -11.83
C ILE A 14 7.08 -16.00 -10.85
N ASP A 15 6.57 -16.49 -9.71
CA ASP A 15 5.98 -15.64 -8.68
C ASP A 15 7.05 -14.75 -8.04
N ALA A 16 8.22 -15.32 -7.77
CA ALA A 16 9.36 -14.55 -7.25
C ALA A 16 9.81 -13.47 -8.24
N MET A 17 9.94 -13.82 -9.53
CA MET A 17 10.31 -12.86 -10.57
C MET A 17 9.29 -11.73 -10.70
N MET A 18 8.00 -12.06 -10.61
CA MET A 18 6.91 -11.09 -10.65
C MET A 18 6.95 -10.13 -9.46
N LEU A 19 7.19 -10.64 -8.24
CA LEU A 19 7.34 -9.80 -7.05
C LEU A 19 8.56 -8.88 -7.15
N VAL A 20 9.70 -9.40 -7.62
CA VAL A 20 10.92 -8.60 -7.85
C VAL A 20 10.66 -7.50 -8.88
N ALA A 21 10.05 -7.85 -10.01
CA ALA A 21 9.69 -6.91 -11.06
C ALA A 21 8.72 -5.82 -10.55
N ALA A 22 7.78 -6.19 -9.68
CA ALA A 22 6.86 -5.23 -9.05
C ALA A 22 7.57 -4.30 -8.04
N THR A 23 8.53 -4.81 -7.27
CA THR A 23 9.28 -3.98 -6.31
C THR A 23 10.26 -3.00 -6.98
N ALA A 24 10.80 -3.34 -8.16
CA ALA A 24 11.83 -2.53 -8.83
C ALA A 24 11.39 -1.08 -9.11
N PRO A 25 10.21 -0.80 -9.69
CA PRO A 25 9.71 0.58 -9.86
C PRO A 25 9.67 1.37 -8.56
N GLY A 26 9.22 0.75 -7.47
CA GLY A 26 9.16 1.39 -6.15
C GLY A 26 10.55 1.78 -5.62
N LEU A 27 11.53 0.90 -5.80
CA LEU A 27 12.93 1.17 -5.43
C LEU A 27 13.58 2.25 -6.31
N ILE A 28 13.26 2.28 -7.60
CA ILE A 28 13.73 3.34 -8.50
C ILE A 28 13.15 4.69 -8.07
N LEU A 29 11.85 4.76 -7.80
CA LEU A 29 11.21 5.98 -7.30
C LEU A 29 11.85 6.43 -5.98
N LEU A 30 12.12 5.50 -5.08
CA LEU A 30 12.82 5.77 -3.82
C LEU A 30 14.22 6.36 -4.02
N ARG A 31 14.95 5.86 -5.01
CA ARG A 31 16.27 6.37 -5.34
C ARG A 31 16.22 7.77 -5.95
N VAL A 32 15.24 8.04 -6.81
CA VAL A 32 15.03 9.39 -7.38
C VAL A 32 14.65 10.36 -6.26
N ALA A 33 13.72 9.97 -5.41
CA ALA A 33 13.31 10.66 -4.20
C ALA A 33 14.49 11.09 -3.31
N ASP A 34 15.38 10.15 -3.01
CA ASP A 34 16.58 10.37 -2.19
C ASP A 34 17.56 11.35 -2.88
N ASN A 35 17.88 11.10 -4.15
CA ASN A 35 18.78 11.95 -4.93
C ASN A 35 18.27 13.40 -5.08
N SER A 36 16.94 13.58 -5.16
CA SER A 36 16.30 14.89 -5.26
C SER A 36 16.22 15.62 -3.91
N LYS A 37 16.72 15.04 -2.82
CA LYS A 37 16.62 15.61 -1.46
C LYS A 37 15.19 15.92 -1.04
N LEU A 38 14.20 15.26 -1.64
CA LEU A 38 12.77 15.43 -1.31
C LEU A 38 12.48 15.03 0.14
N PHE A 39 13.37 14.23 0.74
CA PHE A 39 13.24 13.68 2.08
C PHE A 39 14.41 14.04 2.99
N THR A 40 14.98 15.25 2.87
CA THR A 40 16.01 15.72 3.82
C THR A 40 15.44 15.75 5.22
N PHE A 41 15.74 14.69 5.97
CA PHE A 41 15.52 14.62 7.41
C PHE A 41 16.50 15.57 8.08
N ASP A 42 15.99 16.67 8.63
CA ASP A 42 16.79 17.57 9.44
C ASP A 42 16.65 17.17 10.93
N PRO A 43 17.65 16.49 11.52
CA PRO A 43 17.60 16.07 12.92
C PRO A 43 17.56 17.26 13.89
N ARG A 44 17.93 18.48 13.47
CA ARG A 44 17.94 19.66 14.34
C ARG A 44 16.56 20.30 14.51
N THR A 45 15.70 20.21 13.50
CA THR A 45 14.33 20.76 13.58
C THR A 45 13.34 19.81 14.22
N GLY A 46 13.75 18.57 14.54
CA GLY A 46 12.91 17.59 15.24
C GLY A 46 11.64 17.22 14.45
N ARG A 47 11.62 17.43 13.13
CA ARG A 47 10.46 17.16 12.28
C ARG A 47 10.32 15.66 12.00
N GLY A 48 9.92 14.91 13.03
CA GLY A 48 9.54 13.49 12.91
C GLY A 48 8.48 13.22 11.85
N MET A 49 7.69 14.24 11.47
CA MET A 49 6.74 14.17 10.34
C MET A 49 7.42 13.76 9.03
N GLN A 50 8.63 14.23 8.73
CA GLN A 50 9.30 13.93 7.46
C GLN A 50 9.69 12.44 7.34
N PHE A 51 10.00 11.78 8.46
CA PHE A 51 10.33 10.36 8.45
C PHE A 51 9.08 9.48 8.25
N LEU A 52 7.98 9.83 8.92
CA LEU A 52 6.70 9.13 8.74
C LEU A 52 6.14 9.33 7.34
N GLU A 53 6.19 10.55 6.82
CA GLU A 53 5.83 10.85 5.43
C GLU A 53 6.75 10.11 4.46
N PHE A 54 8.06 10.07 4.71
CA PHE A 54 8.98 9.27 3.90
C PHE A 54 8.59 7.80 3.91
N MET A 55 8.40 7.18 5.07
CA MET A 55 8.00 5.77 5.18
C MET A 55 6.67 5.49 4.50
N ALA A 56 5.71 6.42 4.59
CA ALA A 56 4.42 6.30 3.93
C ALA A 56 4.53 6.45 2.40
N VAL A 57 5.35 7.40 1.93
CA VAL A 57 5.60 7.65 0.51
C VAL A 57 6.36 6.47 -0.10
N ALA A 58 7.54 6.19 0.44
CA ALA A 58 8.42 5.07 0.12
C ALA A 58 7.72 3.72 0.16
N GLY A 59 7.08 3.43 1.30
CA GLY A 59 6.36 2.18 1.53
C GLY A 59 5.25 2.00 0.50
N GLY A 60 4.46 3.03 0.22
CA GLY A 60 3.42 2.97 -0.80
C GLY A 60 3.96 2.73 -2.22
N CYS A 61 5.11 3.33 -2.57
CA CYS A 61 5.74 3.12 -3.90
C CYS A 61 6.14 1.67 -4.14
N VAL A 62 6.46 0.91 -3.09
CA VAL A 62 6.82 -0.51 -3.18
C VAL A 62 5.60 -1.40 -3.01
N LEU A 63 4.76 -1.12 -2.00
CA LEU A 63 3.63 -1.96 -1.63
C LEU A 63 2.49 -1.92 -2.66
N VAL A 64 2.26 -0.80 -3.36
CA VAL A 64 1.20 -0.70 -4.38
C VAL A 64 1.48 -1.62 -5.58
N PRO A 65 2.66 -1.56 -6.23
CA PRO A 65 3.01 -2.53 -7.27
C PRO A 65 2.97 -3.98 -6.77
N MET A 66 3.44 -4.26 -5.55
CA MET A 66 3.34 -5.60 -4.98
C MET A 66 1.89 -6.04 -4.82
N ALA A 67 1.00 -5.18 -4.34
CA ALA A 67 -0.43 -5.47 -4.23
C ALA A 67 -1.04 -5.78 -5.60
N PHE A 68 -0.71 -5.00 -6.62
CA PHE A 68 -1.13 -5.25 -8.00
C PHE A 68 -0.62 -6.61 -8.51
N ALA A 69 0.65 -6.93 -8.24
CA ALA A 69 1.24 -8.19 -8.65
C ALA A 69 0.58 -9.39 -7.98
N VAL A 70 0.33 -9.32 -6.67
CA VAL A 70 -0.38 -10.36 -5.91
C VAL A 70 -1.81 -10.52 -6.43
N LEU A 71 -2.49 -9.42 -6.74
CA LEU A 71 -3.85 -9.44 -7.29
C LEU A 71 -3.90 -10.14 -8.66
N VAL A 72 -2.98 -9.79 -9.56
CA VAL A 72 -2.85 -10.45 -10.88
C VAL A 72 -2.48 -11.92 -10.72
N ALA A 73 -1.53 -12.26 -9.84
CA ALA A 73 -1.15 -13.66 -9.58
C ALA A 73 -2.33 -14.49 -9.06
N GLY A 74 -3.18 -13.91 -8.20
CA GLY A 74 -4.41 -14.55 -7.72
C GLY A 74 -5.44 -14.76 -8.84
N LEU A 75 -5.62 -13.78 -9.73
CA LEU A 75 -6.55 -13.89 -10.88
C LEU A 75 -6.07 -14.85 -11.97
N CYS A 76 -4.76 -15.00 -12.12
CA CYS A 76 -4.13 -15.92 -13.08
C CYS A 76 -4.04 -17.36 -12.56
N ASP A 77 -4.29 -17.61 -11.27
CA ASP A 77 -4.29 -18.97 -10.73
C ASP A 77 -5.49 -19.76 -11.26
N ARG A 78 -5.23 -20.57 -12.29
CA ARG A 78 -6.25 -21.42 -12.94
C ARG A 78 -6.77 -22.55 -12.05
N ARG A 79 -6.10 -22.86 -10.93
CA ARG A 79 -6.44 -24.01 -10.08
C ARG A 79 -7.51 -23.68 -9.05
N THR A 80 -7.56 -22.44 -8.57
CA THR A 80 -8.56 -21.99 -7.61
C THR A 80 -9.81 -21.48 -8.32
N THR A 81 -11.00 -21.81 -7.81
CA THR A 81 -12.23 -21.24 -8.37
C THR A 81 -12.21 -19.72 -8.15
N ARG A 82 -12.58 -18.93 -9.17
CA ARG A 82 -12.56 -17.45 -9.07
C ARG A 82 -13.34 -16.94 -7.85
N SER A 83 -14.42 -17.64 -7.48
CA SER A 83 -15.22 -17.33 -6.30
C SER A 83 -14.43 -17.45 -4.99
N GLU A 84 -13.59 -18.48 -4.85
CA GLU A 84 -12.72 -18.66 -3.68
C GLU A 84 -11.65 -17.58 -3.58
N VAL A 85 -11.05 -17.18 -4.72
CA VAL A 85 -10.02 -16.13 -4.76
C VAL A 85 -10.58 -14.78 -4.34
N VAL A 86 -11.74 -14.39 -4.87
CA VAL A 86 -12.36 -13.09 -4.58
C VAL A 86 -12.84 -12.98 -3.13
N GLN A 87 -13.12 -14.11 -2.48
CA GLN A 87 -13.49 -14.16 -1.06
C GLN A 87 -12.27 -14.18 -0.12
N GLY A 88 -11.05 -14.27 -0.66
CA GLY A 88 -9.81 -14.28 0.10
C GLY A 88 -9.55 -12.95 0.81
N THR A 89 -9.13 -13.03 2.07
CA THR A 89 -8.89 -11.86 2.93
C THR A 89 -7.77 -10.98 2.37
N GLY A 90 -6.69 -11.59 1.88
CA GLY A 90 -5.57 -10.93 1.24
C GLY A 90 -5.90 -10.42 -0.16
N PHE A 91 -6.75 -11.11 -0.92
CA PHE A 91 -7.22 -10.59 -2.21
C PHE A 91 -7.97 -9.26 -2.03
N ILE A 92 -8.87 -9.20 -1.06
CA ILE A 92 -9.63 -7.98 -0.75
C ILE A 92 -8.71 -6.86 -0.25
N SER A 93 -7.68 -7.18 0.56
CA SER A 93 -6.65 -6.20 0.93
C SER A 93 -5.92 -5.64 -0.29
N CYS A 94 -5.44 -6.50 -1.19
CA CYS A 94 -4.76 -6.06 -2.40
C CYS A 94 -5.68 -5.21 -3.28
N LEU A 95 -6.95 -5.59 -3.40
CA LEU A 95 -7.93 -4.82 -4.16
C LEU A 95 -8.15 -3.44 -3.54
N ALA A 96 -8.32 -3.35 -2.23
CA ALA A 96 -8.49 -2.07 -1.53
C ALA A 96 -7.27 -1.15 -1.73
N VAL A 97 -6.06 -1.70 -1.62
CA VAL A 97 -4.81 -0.97 -1.91
C VAL A 97 -4.77 -0.47 -3.34
N VAL A 98 -5.09 -1.31 -4.32
CA VAL A 98 -5.08 -0.96 -5.74
C VAL A 98 -6.13 0.11 -6.05
N VAL A 99 -7.33 0.02 -5.49
CA VAL A 99 -8.39 1.03 -5.66
C VAL A 99 -7.96 2.38 -5.07
N ALA A 100 -7.45 2.39 -3.84
CA ALA A 100 -6.94 3.60 -3.21
C ALA A 100 -5.79 4.22 -4.03
N ALA A 101 -4.86 3.40 -4.51
CA ALA A 101 -3.74 3.87 -5.32
C ALA A 101 -4.18 4.43 -6.68
N ASN A 102 -5.14 3.80 -7.36
CA ASN A 102 -5.68 4.29 -8.63
C ASN A 102 -6.37 5.64 -8.47
N TYR A 103 -7.09 5.86 -7.36
CA TYR A 103 -7.68 7.17 -7.08
C TYR A 103 -6.61 8.26 -6.96
N ALA A 104 -5.52 7.96 -6.26
CA ALA A 104 -4.39 8.88 -6.13
C ALA A 104 -3.71 9.17 -7.47
N PHE A 105 -3.55 8.14 -8.30
CA PHE A 105 -2.94 8.25 -9.62
C PHE A 105 -3.82 9.00 -10.63
N ALA A 106 -5.12 8.72 -10.67
CA ALA A 106 -6.06 9.41 -11.54
C ALA A 106 -6.11 10.91 -11.22
N TRP A 107 -6.13 11.27 -9.94
CA TRP A 107 -6.06 12.66 -9.52
C TRP A 107 -4.76 13.34 -9.94
N PHE A 108 -3.62 12.64 -9.84
CA PHE A 108 -2.33 13.15 -10.32
C PHE A 108 -2.35 13.45 -11.81
N LEU A 109 -2.86 12.52 -12.62
CA LEU A 109 -2.99 12.72 -14.06
C LEU A 109 -3.90 13.89 -14.41
N VAL A 110 -5.05 14.04 -13.72
CA VAL A 110 -5.93 15.19 -13.89
C VAL A 110 -5.19 16.49 -13.56
N LYS A 111 -4.44 16.54 -12.46
CA LYS A 111 -3.66 17.73 -12.11
C LYS A 111 -2.58 18.03 -13.14
N LEU A 112 -1.84 17.02 -13.57
CA LEU A 112 -0.82 17.16 -14.62
C LEU A 112 -1.42 17.68 -15.92
N ALA A 113 -2.62 17.21 -16.30
CA ALA A 113 -3.33 17.65 -17.50
C ALA A 113 -3.91 19.06 -17.38
N THR A 114 -4.40 19.46 -16.20
CA THR A 114 -4.96 20.81 -15.97
C THR A 114 -3.88 21.89 -15.85
N VAL A 115 -2.64 21.50 -15.54
CA VAL A 115 -1.49 22.40 -15.43
C VAL A 115 -0.63 22.20 -16.68
N SER A 116 -1.16 22.61 -17.83
CA SER A 116 -0.50 22.43 -19.13
C SER A 116 0.68 23.38 -19.37
N GLU A 117 0.97 24.30 -18.45
CA GLU A 117 2.23 25.05 -18.44
C GLU A 117 3.23 24.32 -17.54
N LEU A 118 4.18 23.68 -18.21
CA LEU A 118 5.12 22.69 -17.71
C LEU A 118 6.21 23.27 -16.79
N ASP A 119 5.93 24.34 -16.03
CA ASP A 119 6.74 24.69 -14.87
C ASP A 119 6.23 23.83 -13.70
N LEU A 120 6.89 22.68 -13.55
CA LEU A 120 6.79 21.78 -12.39
C LEU A 120 7.41 22.49 -11.18
N ASP A 121 6.71 23.51 -10.72
CA ASP A 121 7.11 24.30 -9.58
C ASP A 121 7.09 23.44 -8.31
N LEU A 122 8.06 23.67 -7.42
CA LEU A 122 8.25 22.87 -6.21
C LEU A 122 6.98 22.79 -5.35
N GLU A 123 6.18 23.85 -5.38
CA GLU A 123 4.90 23.94 -4.70
C GLU A 123 3.89 22.88 -5.18
N LYS A 124 3.84 22.59 -6.49
CA LYS A 124 2.94 21.58 -7.06
C LYS A 124 3.36 20.17 -6.67
N ALA A 125 4.66 19.92 -6.56
CA ALA A 125 5.20 18.65 -6.06
C ALA A 125 4.85 18.43 -4.57
N ILE A 126 4.89 19.49 -3.76
CA ILE A 126 4.47 19.44 -2.35
C ILE A 126 2.97 19.18 -2.23
N GLN A 127 2.14 19.85 -3.04
CA GLN A 127 0.69 19.59 -3.06
C GLN A 127 0.36 18.16 -3.47
N PHE A 128 1.08 17.63 -4.47
CA PHE A 128 0.96 16.23 -4.87
C PHE A 128 1.34 15.29 -3.72
N ASN A 129 2.47 15.52 -3.06
CA ASN A 129 2.92 14.71 -1.92
C ASN A 129 1.87 14.70 -0.80
N ASN A 130 1.33 15.87 -0.45
CA ASN A 130 0.31 16.01 0.58
C ASN A 130 -0.99 15.29 0.23
N PHE A 131 -1.42 15.35 -1.03
CA PHE A 131 -2.62 14.64 -1.49
C PHE A 131 -2.40 13.12 -1.56
N PHE A 132 -1.24 12.69 -2.07
CA PHE A 132 -0.87 11.28 -2.15
C PHE A 132 -0.76 10.65 -0.76
N GLY A 133 -0.23 11.40 0.22
CA GLY A 133 -0.29 11.05 1.64
C GLY A 133 -1.73 10.82 2.10
N ARG A 134 -2.64 11.77 1.81
CA ARG A 134 -4.06 11.69 2.19
C ARG A 134 -4.80 10.48 1.63
N VAL A 135 -4.59 10.14 0.36
CA VAL A 135 -5.28 8.98 -0.26
C VAL A 135 -4.77 7.66 0.30
N LYS A 136 -3.49 7.57 0.67
CA LYS A 136 -2.95 6.37 1.35
C LYS A 136 -3.59 6.15 2.72
N PHE A 137 -4.01 7.21 3.41
CA PHE A 137 -4.75 7.09 4.67
C PHE A 137 -6.15 6.51 4.51
N LEU A 138 -6.72 6.44 3.30
CA LEU A 138 -7.98 5.74 3.06
C LEU A 138 -7.79 4.22 2.99
N ALA A 139 -6.63 3.75 2.54
CA ALA A 139 -6.38 2.31 2.35
C ALA A 139 -6.42 1.55 3.68
N GLY A 140 -5.80 2.08 4.76
CA GLY A 140 -5.79 1.45 6.08
C GLY A 140 -7.20 1.16 6.64
N PRO A 141 -8.06 2.17 6.79
CA PRO A 141 -9.45 2.02 7.21
C PRO A 141 -10.28 1.12 6.28
N MET A 142 -10.09 1.22 4.96
CA MET A 142 -10.77 0.33 3.99
C MET A 142 -10.40 -1.14 4.23
N ILE A 143 -9.11 -1.42 4.47
CA ILE A 143 -8.62 -2.78 4.76
C ILE A 143 -9.17 -3.26 6.10
N LEU A 144 -9.14 -2.42 7.14
CA LEU A 144 -9.70 -2.75 8.46
C LEU A 144 -11.20 -3.05 8.38
N GLY A 145 -11.97 -2.20 7.69
CA GLY A 145 -13.40 -2.39 7.50
C GLY A 145 -13.71 -3.67 6.72
N ALA A 146 -12.94 -3.96 5.67
CA ALA A 146 -13.06 -5.19 4.90
C ALA A 146 -12.74 -6.44 5.73
N TRP A 147 -11.66 -6.41 6.52
CA TRP A 147 -11.30 -7.51 7.41
C TRP A 147 -12.33 -7.71 8.52
N LEU A 148 -12.86 -6.64 9.09
CA LEU A 148 -13.93 -6.72 10.08
C LEU A 148 -15.17 -7.37 9.47
N ALA A 149 -15.58 -6.98 8.26
CA ALA A 149 -16.70 -7.60 7.55
C ALA A 149 -16.47 -9.10 7.27
N LEU A 150 -15.25 -9.48 6.88
CA LEU A 150 -14.87 -10.89 6.70
C LEU A 150 -14.81 -11.66 8.02
N ALA A 151 -14.36 -11.03 9.10
CA ALA A 151 -14.35 -11.60 10.45
C ALA A 151 -15.78 -11.90 10.91
N MET A 152 -16.69 -10.94 10.75
CA MET A 152 -18.10 -11.07 11.12
C MET A 152 -18.82 -12.17 10.32
N THR A 153 -18.38 -12.43 9.09
CA THR A 153 -18.93 -13.51 8.24
C THR A 153 -18.24 -14.86 8.45
N GLY A 154 -17.25 -14.95 9.34
CA GLY A 154 -16.48 -16.18 9.61
C GLY A 154 -15.55 -16.59 8.46
N ARG A 155 -15.23 -15.68 7.54
CA ARG A 155 -14.47 -15.93 6.30
C ARG A 155 -12.99 -15.53 6.39
N LEU A 156 -12.46 -15.34 7.60
CA LEU A 156 -11.10 -14.84 7.83
C LEU A 156 -9.99 -15.90 7.65
N ARG A 157 -10.13 -16.79 6.67
CA ARG A 157 -9.13 -17.84 6.39
C ARG A 157 -8.29 -17.47 5.19
N SER A 158 -6.98 -17.60 5.36
CA SER A 158 -5.98 -17.42 4.29
C SER A 158 -5.36 -18.75 3.84
N PRO A 159 -6.02 -19.46 2.91
CA PRO A 159 -5.58 -20.79 2.50
C PRO A 159 -4.36 -20.77 1.58
N THR A 160 -4.15 -19.72 0.78
CA THR A 160 -3.05 -19.68 -0.21
C THR A 160 -1.91 -18.78 0.26
N TRP A 161 -0.71 -19.02 -0.27
CA TRP A 161 0.42 -18.13 -0.02
C TRP A 161 0.17 -16.73 -0.57
N ILE A 162 -0.57 -16.63 -1.69
CA ILE A 162 -1.02 -15.37 -2.31
C ILE A 162 -1.87 -14.60 -1.30
N ASP A 163 -2.83 -15.27 -0.67
CA ASP A 163 -3.70 -14.63 0.32
C ASP A 163 -2.91 -14.19 1.56
N ARG A 164 -1.97 -15.01 2.04
CA ARG A 164 -1.07 -14.63 3.14
C ARG A 164 -0.22 -13.42 2.81
N LEU A 165 0.31 -13.34 1.59
CA LEU A 165 1.11 -12.20 1.14
C LEU A 165 0.24 -10.95 1.00
N GLY A 166 -0.99 -11.08 0.50
CA GLY A 166 -1.95 -9.99 0.47
C GLY A 166 -2.34 -9.49 1.86
N VAL A 167 -2.50 -10.39 2.84
CA VAL A 167 -2.70 -10.03 4.24
C VAL A 167 -1.48 -9.31 4.80
N PHE A 168 -0.25 -9.76 4.50
CA PHE A 168 0.98 -9.11 4.95
C PHE A 168 1.12 -7.69 4.38
N ILE A 169 0.83 -7.50 3.09
CA ILE A 169 0.79 -6.19 2.45
C ILE A 169 -0.29 -5.32 3.12
N GLY A 170 -1.48 -5.88 3.35
CA GLY A 170 -2.57 -5.20 4.04
C GLY A 170 -2.18 -4.76 5.46
N LEU A 171 -1.53 -5.63 6.22
CA LEU A 171 -0.99 -5.32 7.56
C LEU A 171 0.01 -4.16 7.48
N GLY A 172 0.88 -4.14 6.47
CA GLY A 172 1.79 -3.02 6.23
C GLY A 172 1.06 -1.68 6.10
N PHE A 173 -0.02 -1.62 5.29
CA PHE A 173 -0.83 -0.41 5.17
C PHE A 173 -1.58 -0.04 6.45
N VAL A 174 -2.11 -1.02 7.18
CA VAL A 174 -2.78 -0.79 8.46
C VAL A 174 -1.80 -0.25 9.50
N LEU A 175 -0.59 -0.81 9.58
CA LEU A 175 0.45 -0.31 10.49
C LEU A 175 0.89 1.10 10.13
N LEU A 176 1.10 1.39 8.84
CA LEU A 176 1.40 2.75 8.39
C LEU A 176 0.29 3.74 8.77
N TYR A 177 -0.97 3.35 8.62
CA TYR A 177 -2.12 4.13 9.05
C TYR A 177 -2.12 4.37 10.57
N LEU A 178 -1.97 3.31 11.38
CA LEU A 178 -1.97 3.42 12.83
C LEU A 178 -0.80 4.24 13.36
N MET A 179 0.40 4.09 12.80
CA MET A 179 1.56 4.90 13.18
C MET A 179 1.34 6.38 12.87
N HIS A 180 0.69 6.69 11.75
CA HIS A 180 0.34 8.06 11.39
C HIS A 180 -0.68 8.68 12.35
N GLU A 181 -1.77 7.96 12.66
CA GLU A 181 -2.79 8.44 13.62
C GLU A 181 -2.21 8.62 15.03
N LEU A 182 -1.39 7.66 15.48
CA LEU A 182 -0.72 7.75 16.77
C LEU A 182 0.19 8.99 16.84
N PHE A 183 0.92 9.28 15.76
CA PHE A 183 1.77 10.46 15.71
C PHE A 183 0.96 11.75 15.78
N HIS A 184 -0.12 11.86 15.00
CA HIS A 184 -1.02 13.02 15.04
C HIS A 184 -1.67 13.22 16.41
N PHE A 185 -1.96 12.12 17.12
CA PHE A 185 -2.53 12.19 18.47
C PHE A 185 -1.49 12.63 19.52
N VAL A 186 -0.23 12.18 19.40
CA VAL A 186 0.83 12.47 20.38
C VAL A 186 1.42 13.87 20.22
N GLN A 187 1.49 14.42 18.99
CA GLN A 187 2.12 15.71 18.73
C GLN A 187 1.52 16.88 19.55
N PRO A 188 0.18 17.06 19.64
CA PRO A 188 -0.41 18.14 20.45
C PRO A 188 -0.13 17.97 21.94
N LEU A 189 -0.15 16.73 22.45
CA LEU A 189 0.15 16.43 23.86
C LEU A 189 1.57 16.83 24.22
N LEU A 190 2.54 16.55 23.34
CA LEU A 190 3.93 16.97 23.54
C LEU A 190 4.10 18.49 23.52
N SER A 191 3.28 19.22 22.74
CA SER A 191 3.32 20.69 22.73
C SER A 191 2.77 21.34 23.99
N LEU A 192 1.94 20.64 24.77
CA LEU A 192 1.41 21.16 26.05
C LEU A 192 2.37 21.00 27.22
N VAL A 193 3.39 20.14 27.08
CA VAL A 193 4.37 19.84 28.14
C VAL A 193 5.63 20.74 28.04
N ARG A 194 5.78 21.49 26.94
CA ARG A 194 6.86 22.46 26.73
C ARG A 194 6.41 23.88 27.04
#